data_AF-A0A6F8SIP6-F1
#
_entry.id   AF-A0A6F8SIP6-F1
#
_cell.length_a   1.000
_cell.length_b   1.000
_cell.length_c   1.000
_cell.angle_alpha   90.00
_cell.angle_beta   90.00
_cell.angle_gamma   90.00
#
_symmetry.space_group_name_H-M   'P 1'
#
loop_
_entity.id
_entity.type
_entity.pdbx_description
1 polymer ?
#
loop_
_entity_poly.entity_id
_entity_poly.type
_entity_poly.pdbx_seq_one_letter_code
_entity_poly.pdbx_strand_id
1 'polypeptide(L)'
;MSNNILNPLEKELLIRLYRSNPDIKLSDFCRANNVSEAAFKTWLKKYGAEGLSGLYRSKKTPSLLPEGVDETEETLRRELIKTRIELERLKKGYIRIPREDGTPGEFVPVSEKSARSSRRSRRSSL
;
A
#
# COMPACT_ATOMS: atom_id res chain seq x y z
N MET A 1 7.03 33.31 -14.05
CA MET A 1 6.23 32.56 -13.05
C MET A 1 6.99 31.29 -12.72
N SER A 2 7.59 31.21 -11.54
CA SER A 2 8.32 30.03 -11.06
C SER A 2 7.33 28.88 -10.85
N ASN A 3 7.54 27.76 -11.53
CA ASN A 3 6.76 26.54 -11.31
C ASN A 3 7.18 25.91 -9.98
N ASN A 4 6.62 26.40 -8.87
CA ASN A 4 6.76 25.75 -7.57
C ASN A 4 6.00 24.42 -7.59
N ILE A 5 6.74 23.32 -7.65
CA ILE A 5 6.17 21.97 -7.55
C ILE A 5 5.91 21.70 -6.07
N LEU A 6 4.70 22.03 -5.61
CA LEU A 6 4.27 21.74 -4.25
C LEU A 6 4.13 20.23 -4.02
N ASN A 7 4.63 19.76 -2.89
CA ASN A 7 4.51 18.38 -2.44
C ASN A 7 3.09 18.11 -1.86
N PRO A 8 2.70 16.83 -1.65
CA PRO A 8 1.34 16.50 -1.17
C PRO A 8 0.98 17.09 0.21
N LEU A 9 1.95 17.21 1.12
CA LEU A 9 1.73 17.76 2.47
C LEU A 9 1.55 19.27 2.44
N GLU A 10 2.33 19.98 1.62
CA GLU A 10 2.18 21.42 1.40
C GLU A 10 0.80 21.74 0.82
N LYS A 11 0.32 20.92 -0.13
CA LYS A 11 -1.04 21.05 -0.67
C LYS A 11 -2.09 20.82 0.41
N GLU A 12 -1.94 19.81 1.25
CA GLU A 12 -2.86 19.55 2.35
C GLU A 12 -2.92 20.73 3.33
N LEU A 13 -1.78 21.28 3.70
CA LEU A 13 -1.70 22.46 4.56
C LEU A 13 -2.51 23.63 3.97
N LEU A 14 -2.31 23.93 2.69
CA LEU A 14 -3.06 25.00 2.02
C LEU A 14 -4.57 24.72 1.98
N ILE A 15 -4.98 23.48 1.76
CA ILE A 15 -6.40 23.09 1.79
C ILE A 15 -7.00 23.30 3.18
N ARG A 16 -6.27 22.92 4.24
CA ARG A 16 -6.73 23.10 5.63
C ARG A 16 -6.83 24.59 5.98
N LEU A 17 -5.83 25.39 5.62
CA LEU A 17 -5.81 26.84 5.84
C LEU A 17 -6.94 27.56 5.09
N TYR A 18 -7.26 27.11 3.87
CA TYR A 18 -8.40 27.64 3.13
C TYR A 18 -9.73 27.26 3.80
N ARG A 19 -9.90 26.01 4.22
CA ARG A 19 -11.12 25.53 4.88
C ARG A 19 -11.34 26.13 6.27
N SER A 20 -10.29 26.52 6.98
CA SER A 20 -10.39 27.17 8.30
C SER A 20 -10.84 28.63 8.21
N ASN A 21 -10.82 29.23 7.02
CA ASN A 21 -11.15 30.65 6.81
C ASN A 21 -12.27 30.78 5.75
N PRO A 22 -13.54 30.60 6.11
CA PRO A 22 -14.65 30.57 5.15
C PRO A 22 -14.88 31.90 4.42
N ASP A 23 -14.42 33.02 4.99
CA ASP A 23 -14.61 34.36 4.42
C ASP A 23 -13.62 34.70 3.30
N ILE A 24 -12.55 33.91 3.13
CA ILE A 24 -11.54 34.19 2.10
C ILE A 24 -12.02 33.70 0.72
N LYS A 25 -12.00 34.61 -0.25
CA LYS A 25 -12.28 34.24 -1.64
C LYS A 25 -11.16 33.35 -2.17
N LEU A 26 -11.56 32.34 -2.95
CA LEU A 26 -10.64 31.40 -3.57
C LEU A 26 -9.56 32.11 -4.40
N SER A 27 -9.94 33.13 -5.17
CA SER A 27 -9.04 33.90 -6.01
C SER A 27 -7.97 34.63 -5.20
N ASP A 28 -8.38 35.27 -4.10
CA ASP A 28 -7.48 36.01 -3.22
C ASP A 28 -6.51 35.07 -2.50
N PHE A 29 -7.00 33.92 -2.03
CA PHE A 29 -6.18 32.87 -1.42
C PHE A 29 -5.16 32.28 -2.42
N CYS A 30 -5.59 31.97 -3.64
CA CYS A 30 -4.73 31.42 -4.68
C CYS A 30 -3.64 32.42 -5.10
N ARG A 31 -3.99 33.71 -5.24
CA ARG A 31 -3.05 34.80 -5.54
C ARG A 31 -2.02 34.98 -4.43
N ALA A 32 -2.44 34.95 -3.16
CA ALA A 32 -1.53 35.08 -2.01
C ALA A 32 -0.53 33.92 -1.91
N ASN A 33 -0.91 32.71 -2.33
CA ASN A 33 -0.08 31.52 -2.25
C ASN A 33 0.64 31.15 -3.56
N ASN A 34 0.56 32.00 -4.60
CA ASN A 34 1.11 31.74 -5.93
C ASN A 34 0.65 30.38 -6.53
N VAL A 35 -0.61 30.01 -6.31
CA VAL A 35 -1.23 28.79 -6.85
C VAL A 35 -2.27 29.17 -7.89
N SER A 36 -2.41 28.40 -8.96
CA SER A 36 -3.50 28.62 -9.91
C SER A 36 -4.83 28.12 -9.33
N GLU A 37 -5.91 28.87 -9.55
CA GLU A 37 -7.25 28.49 -9.09
C GLU A 37 -7.67 27.12 -9.63
N ALA A 38 -7.33 26.82 -10.89
CA ALA A 38 -7.64 25.54 -11.52
C ALA A 38 -6.92 24.36 -10.83
N ALA A 39 -5.64 24.53 -10.47
CA ALA A 39 -4.90 23.50 -9.73
C ALA A 39 -5.49 23.32 -8.33
N PHE A 40 -5.79 24.42 -7.63
CA PHE A 40 -6.32 24.36 -6.28
C PHE A 40 -7.72 23.74 -6.22
N LYS A 41 -8.62 24.07 -7.16
CA LYS A 41 -9.93 23.39 -7.31
C LYS A 41 -9.77 21.89 -7.52
N THR A 42 -8.79 21.49 -8.33
CA THR A 42 -8.46 20.07 -8.55
C THR A 42 -8.01 19.39 -7.25
N TRP A 43 -7.16 20.05 -6.47
CA TRP A 43 -6.69 19.51 -5.18
C TRP A 43 -7.83 19.39 -4.18
N LEU A 44 -8.72 20.40 -4.06
CA LEU A 44 -9.90 20.35 -3.20
C LEU A 44 -10.80 19.16 -3.53
N LYS A 45 -11.06 18.92 -4.83
CA LYS A 45 -11.86 17.78 -5.28
C LYS A 45 -11.20 16.44 -4.93
N LYS A 46 -9.91 16.26 -5.25
CA LYS A 46 -9.19 15.02 -4.95
C LYS A 46 -9.06 14.76 -3.46
N TYR A 47 -8.74 15.79 -2.68
CA TYR A 47 -8.66 15.70 -1.23
C TYR A 47 -10.03 15.40 -0.59
N GLY A 48 -11.11 15.94 -1.15
CA GLY A 48 -12.46 15.62 -0.69
C GLY A 48 -12.87 14.16 -0.92
N ALA A 49 -12.37 13.52 -1.99
CA ALA A 49 -12.69 12.14 -2.33
C ALA A 49 -11.77 11.11 -1.66
N GLU A 50 -10.46 11.35 -1.68
CA GLU A 50 -9.42 10.38 -1.33
C GLU A 50 -8.56 10.85 -0.14
N GLY A 51 -8.75 12.07 0.36
CA GLY A 51 -7.91 12.66 1.40
C GLY A 51 -6.48 12.92 0.88
N LEU A 52 -5.49 12.74 1.75
CA LEU A 52 -4.09 12.99 1.41
C LEU A 52 -3.59 12.12 0.24
N SER A 53 -4.09 10.89 0.09
CA SER A 53 -3.70 9.99 -1.01
C SER A 53 -4.02 10.59 -2.39
N GLY A 54 -5.14 11.30 -2.53
CA GLY A 54 -5.52 11.99 -3.76
C GLY A 54 -4.63 13.19 -4.13
N LEU A 55 -3.81 13.70 -3.21
CA LEU A 55 -2.85 14.79 -3.46
C LEU A 55 -1.49 14.30 -3.95
N TYR A 56 -1.19 13.01 -3.77
CA TYR A 56 -0.01 12.40 -4.37
C TYR A 56 -0.14 12.47 -5.88
N ARG A 57 0.99 12.77 -6.54
CA ARG A 57 1.03 12.74 -7.99
C ARG A 57 0.76 11.30 -8.38
N SER A 58 -0.34 11.05 -9.09
CA SER A 58 -0.55 9.81 -9.84
C SER A 58 0.45 9.78 -11.01
N LYS A 59 1.74 9.66 -10.69
CA LYS A 59 2.66 9.01 -11.60
C LYS A 59 2.44 7.55 -11.29
N LYS A 60 1.71 6.84 -12.15
CA LYS A 60 1.99 5.41 -12.32
C LYS A 60 3.50 5.31 -12.40
N THR A 61 4.13 4.67 -11.42
CA THR A 61 5.52 4.27 -11.54
C THR A 61 5.63 3.57 -12.90
N PRO A 62 6.52 4.04 -13.80
CA PRO A 62 6.69 3.37 -15.07
C PRO A 62 7.01 1.90 -14.78
N SER A 63 6.35 0.99 -15.49
CA SER A 63 6.60 -0.43 -15.31
C SER A 63 8.08 -0.68 -15.57
N LEU A 64 8.73 -1.42 -14.67
CA LEU A 64 10.09 -1.93 -14.90
C LEU A 64 10.07 -3.21 -15.74
N LEU A 65 8.88 -3.61 -16.21
CA LEU A 65 8.70 -4.79 -17.01
C LEU A 65 9.04 -4.49 -18.48
N PRO A 66 9.54 -5.49 -19.22
CA PRO A 66 9.74 -5.36 -20.65
C PRO A 66 8.46 -4.93 -21.38
N GLU A 67 8.63 -4.27 -22.52
CA GLU A 67 7.52 -3.86 -23.37
C GLU A 67 6.69 -5.10 -23.81
N GLY A 68 5.36 -5.00 -23.66
CA GLY A 68 4.43 -6.10 -23.97
C GLY A 68 4.11 -7.05 -22.81
N VAL A 69 4.70 -6.89 -21.63
CA VAL A 69 4.34 -7.68 -20.44
C VAL A 69 3.22 -6.98 -19.66
N ASP A 70 2.10 -7.67 -19.49
CA ASP A 70 1.00 -7.21 -18.64
C ASP A 70 1.38 -7.33 -17.15
N GLU A 71 1.36 -6.20 -16.44
CA GLU A 71 1.68 -6.13 -15.01
C GLU A 71 0.76 -7.03 -14.17
N THR A 72 -0.50 -7.17 -14.57
CA THR A 72 -1.49 -7.96 -13.83
C THR A 72 -1.18 -9.45 -13.95
N GLU A 73 -0.91 -9.92 -15.17
CA GLU A 73 -0.54 -11.30 -15.44
C GLU A 73 0.77 -11.68 -14.75
N GLU A 74 1.78 -10.79 -14.80
CA GLU A 74 3.05 -11.00 -14.13
C GLU A 74 2.90 -11.05 -12.60
N THR A 75 2.04 -10.22 -12.02
CA THR A 75 1.72 -10.26 -10.58
C THR A 75 1.08 -11.61 -10.22
N LEU A 76 0.12 -12.08 -11.02
CA LEU A 76 -0.52 -13.38 -10.82
C LEU A 76 0.47 -14.54 -10.94
N ARG A 77 1.38 -14.50 -11.93
CA ARG A 77 2.45 -15.50 -12.07
C ARG A 77 3.34 -15.55 -10.83
N ARG A 78 3.71 -14.40 -10.26
CA ARG A 78 4.52 -14.32 -9.03
C ARG A 78 3.79 -14.92 -7.84
N GLU A 79 2.51 -14.62 -7.66
CA GLU A 79 1.69 -15.21 -6.59
C GLU A 79 1.51 -16.73 -6.75
N LEU A 80 1.33 -17.22 -7.98
CA LEU A 80 1.27 -18.64 -8.28
C LEU A 80 2.58 -19.35 -7.87
N ILE A 81 3.73 -18.78 -8.22
CA ILE A 81 5.05 -19.34 -7.86
C ILE A 81 5.22 -19.37 -6.34
N LYS A 82 4.91 -18.27 -5.63
CA LYS A 82 4.97 -18.21 -4.16
C LYS A 82 4.11 -19.30 -3.53
N THR A 83 2.86 -19.41 -3.97
CA THR A 83 1.91 -20.41 -3.46
C THR A 83 2.41 -21.84 -3.70
N ARG A 84 2.99 -22.10 -4.88
CA ARG A 84 3.52 -23.42 -5.21
C ARG A 84 4.73 -23.80 -4.34
N ILE A 85 5.62 -22.84 -4.06
CA ILE A 85 6.74 -23.05 -3.13
C ILE A 85 6.23 -23.32 -1.71
N GLU A 86 5.24 -22.56 -1.25
CA GLU A 86 4.63 -22.74 0.07
C GLU A 86 3.98 -24.12 0.20
N LEU A 87 3.18 -24.55 -0.79
CA LEU A 87 2.60 -25.89 -0.81
C LEU A 87 3.66 -26.99 -0.73
N GLU A 88 4.75 -26.87 -1.49
CA GLU A 88 5.84 -27.86 -1.45
C GLU A 88 6.56 -27.87 -0.09
N ARG A 89 6.74 -26.72 0.56
CA ARG A 89 7.31 -26.63 1.92
C ARG A 89 6.39 -27.29 2.95
N LEU A 90 5.09 -26.98 2.91
CA LEU A 90 4.11 -27.58 3.82
C LEU A 90 4.04 -29.11 3.66
N LYS A 91 4.05 -29.62 2.42
CA LYS A 91 4.12 -31.07 2.15
C LYS A 91 5.37 -31.72 2.73
N LYS A 92 6.50 -31.02 2.70
CA LYS A 92 7.77 -31.46 3.31
C LYS A 92 7.81 -31.30 4.84
N GLY A 93 6.70 -30.91 5.47
CA GLY A 93 6.60 -30.77 6.91
C GLY A 93 7.26 -29.51 7.45
N TYR A 94 7.38 -28.45 6.65
CA TYR A 94 7.74 -27.13 7.18
C TYR A 94 6.47 -26.47 7.72
N ILE A 95 6.56 -25.82 8.87
CA ILE A 95 5.50 -24.96 9.41
C ILE A 95 5.89 -23.51 9.25
N ARG A 96 4.89 -22.65 9.09
CA ARG A 96 5.08 -21.21 9.05
C ARG A 96 4.88 -20.64 10.45
N ILE A 97 5.88 -19.94 10.96
CA ILE A 97 5.77 -19.21 12.23
C ILE A 97 5.23 -17.81 11.91
N PRO A 98 4.03 -17.41 12.36
CA PRO A 98 3.54 -16.06 12.13
C PRO A 98 4.40 -15.04 12.88
N ARG A 99 4.61 -13.85 12.29
CA ARG A 99 5.23 -12.71 12.98
C ARG A 99 4.19 -11.97 13.83
N GLU A 100 4.65 -11.23 14.84
CA GLU A 100 3.79 -10.46 15.75
C GLU A 100 2.95 -9.38 15.05
N ASP A 101 3.43 -8.89 13.92
CA ASP A 101 2.78 -7.90 13.06
C ASP A 101 1.70 -8.48 12.13
N GLY A 102 1.41 -9.79 12.24
CA GLY A 102 0.44 -10.48 11.40
C GLY A 102 0.93 -10.80 9.99
N THR A 103 2.19 -10.49 9.66
CA THR A 103 2.75 -10.80 8.36
C THR A 103 3.21 -12.27 8.27
N PRO A 104 3.29 -12.81 7.03
CA PRO A 104 3.99 -14.05 6.75
C PRO A 104 5.37 -14.16 7.41
N GLY A 105 5.52 -15.01 8.42
CA GLY A 105 6.84 -15.34 8.95
C GLY A 105 7.48 -16.53 8.27
N GLU A 106 8.55 -17.03 8.88
CA GLU A 106 9.48 -17.95 8.23
C GLU A 106 9.00 -19.41 8.28
N PHE A 107 9.42 -20.18 7.27
CA PHE A 107 9.19 -21.62 7.23
C PHE A 107 10.30 -22.34 7.98
N VAL A 108 9.93 -23.11 9.01
CA VAL A 108 10.84 -23.89 9.85
C VAL A 108 10.49 -25.38 9.74
N PRO A 109 11.48 -26.28 9.57
CA PRO A 109 11.21 -27.71 9.50
C PRO A 109 10.65 -28.23 10.82
N VAL A 110 9.58 -29.01 10.76
CA VAL A 110 9.03 -29.71 11.93
C VAL A 110 9.93 -30.91 12.23
N SER A 111 10.77 -30.82 13.27
CA SER A 111 11.54 -31.98 13.71
C SER A 111 10.61 -33.11 14.17
N GLU A 112 11.00 -34.37 13.94
CA GLU A 112 10.22 -35.57 14.32
C GLU A 112 9.82 -35.61 15.81
N LYS A 113 10.63 -34.98 16.67
CA LYS A 113 10.36 -34.86 18.11
C LYS A 113 9.05 -34.10 18.40
N SER A 114 8.70 -33.10 17.59
CA SER A 114 7.47 -32.32 17.76
C SER A 114 6.24 -33.01 17.15
N ALA A 115 6.40 -33.74 16.03
CA ALA A 115 5.32 -34.48 15.38
C ALA A 115 4.81 -35.68 16.21
N ARG A 116 5.67 -36.30 17.01
CA ARG A 116 5.28 -37.40 17.93
C ARG A 116 4.42 -36.90 19.09
N SER A 117 4.65 -35.67 19.55
CA SER A 117 3.90 -35.05 20.66
C SER A 117 2.44 -34.76 20.27
N SER A 118 2.20 -34.22 19.06
CA SER A 118 0.85 -33.92 18.58
C SER A 118 0.01 -35.17 18.27
N ARG A 119 0.63 -36.25 17.77
CA ARG A 119 -0.06 -37.54 17.55
C ARG A 119 -0.43 -38.25 18.85
N ARG A 120 0.39 -38.11 19.90
CA ARG A 120 0.10 -38.74 21.21
C ARG A 120 -1.06 -38.06 21.92
N SER A 121 -1.14 -36.72 21.84
CA SER A 121 -2.24 -35.95 22.43
C SER A 121 -3.61 -36.23 21.80
N ARG A 122 -3.67 -36.61 20.51
CA ARG A 122 -4.94 -36.94 19.84
C ARG A 122 -5.45 -38.35 20.14
N ARG A 123 -4.60 -39.26 20.61
CA ARG A 123 -4.97 -40.66 20.89
C ARG A 123 -5.39 -40.89 22.34
N SER A 124 -5.16 -39.94 23.22
CA SER A 124 -5.52 -39.97 24.64
C SER A 124 -6.88 -39.31 24.95
N SER A 125 -7.63 -38.89 23.92
CA SER A 125 -8.92 -38.18 24.06
C SER A 125 -10.12 -38.99 23.55
N LEU A 126 -9.97 -40.31 23.39
CA LEU A 126 -11.02 -41.27 23.04
C LEU A 126 -11.12 -42.34 24.13
#